data_AF-A0A7T1HM05-F1
#
_entry.id   AF-A0A7T1HM05-F1
#
_cell.length_a   1.000
_cell.length_b   1.000
_cell.length_c   1.000
_cell.angle_alpha   90.00
_cell.angle_beta   90.00
_cell.angle_gamma   90.00
#
_symmetry.space_group_name_H-M   'P 1'
#
loop_
_entity.id
_entity.type
_entity.pdbx_description
1 polymer ?
#
loop_
_entity_poly.entity_id
_entity_poly.type
_entity_poly.pdbx_seq_one_letter_code
_entity_poly.pdbx_strand_id
1 'polypeptide(L)' 'MHHDGQETRGSADISLEAEIPEDLFNGMHEFMLSHPHWDQYRLITSALAGFLFQNGCSDRCVTQHYLDGLFMKAGSS' A
#
# COMPACT_ATOMS: atom_id res chain seq x y z
N MET A 1 6.20 -36.46 22.17
CA MET A 1 5.11 -35.48 21.97
C MET A 1 5.72 -34.09 22.09
N HIS A 2 6.39 -33.61 21.03
CA HIS A 2 6.80 -32.20 20.95
C HIS A 2 5.68 -31.47 20.23
N HIS A 3 5.05 -30.51 20.91
CA HIS A 3 4.09 -29.61 20.28
C HIS A 3 4.89 -28.52 19.56
N ASP A 4 4.88 -28.58 18.23
CA ASP A 4 5.22 -27.44 17.37
C ASP A 4 4.23 -26.31 17.68
N GLY A 5 4.69 -25.28 18.38
CA GLY A 5 4.01 -24.00 18.48
C GLY A 5 4.17 -23.25 17.16
N GLN A 6 3.27 -23.49 16.21
CA GLN A 6 3.10 -22.58 15.09
C GLN A 6 2.59 -21.24 15.63
N GLU A 7 3.51 -20.30 15.87
CA GLU A 7 3.18 -18.88 15.94
C GLU A 7 2.65 -18.48 14.57
N THR A 8 1.33 -18.49 14.42
CA THR A 8 0.64 -17.72 13.40
C THR A 8 0.97 -16.26 13.68
N ARG A 9 2.07 -15.76 13.11
CA ARG A 9 2.31 -14.33 12.93
C ARG A 9 1.18 -13.83 12.06
N GLY A 10 0.04 -13.52 12.69
CA GLY A 10 -1.12 -12.99 12.01
C GLY A 10 -0.65 -11.81 11.19
N SER A 11 -0.76 -11.94 9.87
CA SER A 11 -0.72 -10.80 8.97
C SER A 11 -1.70 -9.81 9.57
N ALA A 12 -1.20 -8.71 10.14
CA ALA A 12 -2.07 -7.68 10.66
C ALA A 12 -2.71 -7.03 9.43
N ASP A 13 -3.84 -7.58 8.99
CA ASP A 13 -4.65 -6.98 7.96
C ASP A 13 -5.23 -5.69 8.55
N ILE A 14 -4.61 -4.58 8.19
CA ILE A 14 -5.08 -3.25 8.55
C ILE A 14 -6.09 -2.84 7.48
N SER A 15 -7.38 -2.92 7.80
CA SER A 15 -8.43 -2.30 6.99
C SER A 15 -8.48 -0.80 7.29
N LEU A 16 -8.32 0.02 6.24
CA LEU A 16 -8.41 1.47 6.31
C LEU A 16 -9.78 1.93 5.79
N GLU A 17 -10.57 2.56 6.65
CA GLU A 17 -11.80 3.26 6.28
C GLU A 17 -11.60 4.75 6.53
N ALA A 18 -11.76 5.57 5.49
CA ALA A 18 -11.66 7.02 5.57
C ALA A 18 -12.62 7.66 4.56
N GLU A 19 -13.24 8.77 4.95
CA GLU A 19 -14.00 9.61 4.04
C GLU A 19 -13.03 10.37 3.13
N ILE A 20 -13.20 10.25 1.81
CA ILE A 20 -12.37 10.91 0.81
C ILE A 20 -13.18 12.05 0.18
N PRO A 21 -12.64 13.29 0.09
CA PRO A 21 -13.29 14.38 -0.63
C PRO A 21 -13.60 14.02 -2.08
N GLU A 22 -14.76 14.44 -2.59
CA GLU A 22 -15.25 14.07 -3.94
C GLU A 22 -14.24 14.45 -5.04
N ASP A 23 -13.64 15.64 -4.97
CA ASP A 23 -12.63 16.09 -5.94
C ASP A 23 -11.41 15.16 -5.98
N LEU A 24 -10.97 14.65 -4.83
CA LEU A 24 -9.85 13.71 -4.74
C LEU A 24 -10.24 12.35 -5.32
N PHE A 25 -11.44 11.87 -5.01
CA PHE A 25 -11.96 10.62 -5.57
C PHE A 25 -12.02 10.69 -7.11
N ASN A 26 -12.57 11.78 -7.65
CA ASN A 26 -12.67 12.00 -9.09
C ASN A 26 -11.27 12.04 -9.74
N GLY A 27 -10.33 12.77 -9.16
CA GLY A 27 -8.95 12.81 -9.65
C GLY A 27 -8.26 11.45 -9.63
N MET A 28 -8.45 10.67 -8.56
CA MET A 28 -7.93 9.29 -8.48
C MET A 28 -8.55 8.39 -9.56
N HIS A 29 -9.85 8.53 -9.80
CA HIS A 29 -10.57 7.75 -10.79
C HIS A 29 -10.11 8.07 -12.22
N GLU A 30 -9.96 9.35 -12.58
CA GLU A 30 -9.41 9.78 -13.87
C GLU A 30 -7.95 9.31 -14.08
N PHE A 31 -7.14 9.36 -13.02
CA PHE A 31 -5.79 8.83 -13.05
C PHE A 31 -5.77 7.32 -13.34
N MET A 32 -6.63 6.53 -12.69
CA MET A 32 -6.71 5.09 -12.93
C MET A 32 -7.21 4.76 -14.35
N LEU A 33 -8.16 5.54 -14.89
CA LEU A 33 -8.64 5.36 -16.26
C LEU A 33 -7.54 5.56 -17.31
N SER A 34 -6.60 6.47 -17.06
CA SER A 34 -5.45 6.71 -17.95
C SER A 34 -4.28 5.72 -17.72
N HIS A 35 -4.28 4.98 -16.61
CA HIS A 35 -3.20 4.05 -16.23
C HIS A 35 -3.75 2.66 -15.89
N PRO A 36 -4.08 1.82 -16.89
CA PRO A 36 -4.78 0.53 -16.69
C PRO A 36 -4.02 -0.54 -15.90
N HIS A 37 -2.74 -0.29 -15.61
CA HIS A 37 -1.90 -1.16 -14.79
C HIS A 37 -1.99 -0.82 -13.29
N TRP A 38 -2.64 0.29 -12.95
CA TRP A 38 -2.86 0.73 -11.57
C TRP A 38 -4.21 0.23 -11.07
N ASP A 39 -4.18 -0.25 -9.84
CA ASP A 39 -5.37 -0.53 -9.04
C ASP A 39 -5.40 0.47 -7.87
N GLN A 40 -6.57 0.57 -7.22
CA GLN A 40 -6.78 1.47 -6.10
C GLN A 40 -5.74 1.27 -4.98
N TYR A 41 -5.34 0.03 -4.71
CA TYR A 41 -4.38 -0.29 -3.66
C TYR A 41 -3.00 0.26 -3.99
N ARG A 42 -2.50 0.03 -5.20
CA ARG A 42 -1.21 0.58 -5.66
C ARG A 42 -1.20 2.10 -5.62
N LEU A 43 -2.32 2.73 -6.01
CA LEU A 43 -2.45 4.19 -5.98
C LEU A 43 -2.35 4.74 -4.55
N ILE A 44 -3.13 4.19 -3.62
CA ILE A 44 -3.16 4.63 -2.22
C ILE A 44 -1.81 4.36 -1.52
N THR A 45 -1.25 3.17 -1.69
CA THR A 45 0.06 2.80 -1.16
C THR A 45 1.15 3.76 -1.66
N SER A 46 1.10 4.16 -2.95
CA SER A 46 2.04 5.13 -3.52
C SER A 46 1.89 6.51 -2.92
N ALA A 47 0.65 6.99 -2.85
CA ALA A 47 0.34 8.29 -2.28
C ALA A 47 0.78 8.36 -0.81
N LEU A 48 0.57 7.29 -0.04
CA LEU A 48 1.00 7.18 1.35
C LEU A 48 2.53 7.17 1.48
N ALA A 49 3.24 6.38 0.65
CA ALA A 49 4.71 6.37 0.63
C ALA A 49 5.27 7.76 0.34
N GLY A 50 4.73 8.42 -0.69
CA GLY A 50 5.11 9.76 -1.10
C GLY A 50 4.78 10.81 -0.03
N PHE A 51 3.64 10.69 0.64
CA PHE A 51 3.25 11.55 1.75
C PHE A 51 4.21 11.39 2.93
N LEU A 52 4.50 10.16 3.36
CA LEU A 52 5.43 9.88 4.46
C LEU A 52 6.85 10.40 4.14
N PHE A 53 7.30 10.23 2.90
CA PHE A 53 8.58 10.74 2.45
C PHE A 53 8.64 12.28 2.50
N GLN A 54 7.61 12.96 1.98
CA GLN A 54 7.52 14.42 1.99
C GLN A 54 7.41 15.00 3.41
N ASN A 55 6.77 14.29 4.33
CA ASN A 55 6.61 14.71 5.73
C ASN A 55 7.78 14.31 6.64
N GLY A 56 8.91 13.88 6.07
CA GLY A 56 10.15 13.68 6.81
C GLY A 56 10.21 12.38 7.62
N CYS A 57 9.45 11.35 7.22
CA CYS A 57 9.63 10.01 7.78
C CYS A 57 11.08 9.57 7.55
N SER A 58 11.87 9.62 8.63
CA SER A 58 13.32 9.40 8.58
C SER A 58 13.67 7.91 8.43
N ASP A 59 12.68 7.04 8.61
CA ASP A 59 12.83 5.60 8.47
C ASP A 59 12.69 5.20 7.00
N ARG A 60 13.84 5.22 6.31
CA ARG A 60 13.96 4.84 4.90
C ARG A 60 13.42 3.44 4.62
N CYS A 61 13.41 2.55 5.62
CA CYS A 61 12.84 1.20 5.50
C CYS A 61 11.33 1.25 5.29
N VAL A 62 10.61 2.20 5.90
CA VAL A 62 9.15 2.33 5.73
C VAL A 62 8.84 2.79 4.31
N THR A 63 9.48 3.87 3.84
CA THR A 63 9.28 4.34 2.46
C THR A 63 9.68 3.29 1.45
N GLN A 64 10.80 2.58 1.65
CA GLN A 64 11.24 1.50 0.77
C GLN A 64 10.23 0.35 0.75
N HIS A 65 9.69 -0.06 1.90
CA HIS A 65 8.69 -1.13 1.96
C HIS A 65 7.41 -0.80 1.19
N TYR A 66 6.91 0.44 1.34
CA TYR A 66 5.74 0.88 0.58
C TYR A 66 6.04 1.01 -0.92
N LEU A 67 7.23 1.52 -1.31
CA LEU A 67 7.64 1.61 -2.72
C LEU A 67 7.89 0.23 -3.34
N ASP A 68 8.50 -0.70 -2.62
CA ASP A 68 8.74 -2.07 -3.07
C ASP A 68 7.40 -2.78 -3.33
N GLY A 69 6.38 -2.55 -2.51
CA GLY A 69 5.01 -3.00 -2.77
C GLY A 69 4.39 -2.44 -4.06
N LEU A 70 4.93 -1.34 -4.62
CA LEU A 70 4.47 -0.77 -5.90
C LEU A 70 5.15 -1.41 -7.11
N PHE A 71 6.43 -1.75 -6.98
CA PHE A 71 7.26 -2.27 -8.07
C PHE A 71 7.31 -3.81 -8.10
N MET A 72 7.02 -4.47 -6.98
CA MET A 72 6.90 -5.93 -6.91
C MET A 72 5.46 -6.33 -7.23
N LYS A 73 5.12 -6.39 -8.52
CA LYS A 73 3.94 -7.12 -9.00
C LYS A 73 4.37 -8.44 -9.66
N ALA A 74 3.63 -9.49 -9.34
CA ALA A 74 3.57 -10.78 -10.03
C ALA A 74 4.81 -11.69 -9.91
N GLY A 75 4.85 -12.47 -8.83
CA GLY A 75 5.74 -13.62 -8.76
C GLY A 75 5.37 -14.56 -7.63
N SER A 76 4.31 -15.36 -7.79
CA SER A 76 4.32 -16.80 -7.51
C SER A 76 2.91 -17.42 -7.65
N SER A 77 2.81 -18.26 -8.68
CA SER A 77 1.97 -19.46 -8.86
C SER A 77 0.45 -19.36 -8.87
#